data_AF-A0AAJ5UZ39-F1
#
_entry.id   AF-A0AAJ5UZ39-F1
#
_cell.length_a   1.000
_cell.length_b   1.000
_cell.length_c   1.000
_cell.angle_alpha   90.00
_cell.angle_beta   90.00
_cell.angle_gamma   90.00
#
_symmetry.space_group_name_H-M   'P 1'
#
loop_
_entity.id
_entity.type
_entity.pdbx_description
1 polymer ?
#
loop_
_entity_poly.entity_id
_entity_poly.type
_entity_poly.pdbx_seq_one_letter_code
_entity_poly.pdbx_strand_id
1 'polypeptide(L)'
;MTDFQIPLRQIMLLQRTLDHGGTATCRLQRPEVTVDAHIEIENDNTHHCIKVSVGPLSSSLTLPRALSTKCQSLRDFVQDLANGRADTGAQSEQALALMEAQVCVEEVLQSGQTAYVIATVNRQLPLGAVVTNDQGDVCVAVTGSSKEQLAAAVHAKLQPGPDDFGKCA
;
A
#
# COMPACT_ATOMS: atom_id res chain seq x y z
N MET A 1 15.64 -10.69 25.50
CA MET A 1 16.33 -9.61 24.76
C MET A 1 15.60 -8.32 25.07
N THR A 2 16.33 -7.22 25.26
CA THR A 2 15.75 -5.91 25.54
C THR A 2 15.33 -5.24 24.25
N ASP A 3 14.11 -4.71 24.19
CA ASP A 3 13.59 -4.07 22.99
C ASP A 3 14.31 -2.74 22.69
N PHE A 4 14.45 -2.42 21.40
CA PHE A 4 14.85 -1.09 20.97
C PHE A 4 13.83 -0.04 21.40
N GLN A 5 14.33 1.05 21.97
CA GLN A 5 13.56 2.20 22.40
C GLN A 5 14.01 3.48 21.71
N ILE A 6 13.06 4.38 21.47
CA ILE A 6 13.31 5.71 20.91
C ILE A 6 13.43 6.70 22.08
N PRO A 7 14.60 7.32 22.29
CA PRO A 7 14.76 8.34 23.34
C PRO A 7 13.84 9.55 23.10
N LEU A 8 13.41 10.23 24.17
CA LEU A 8 12.50 11.37 24.08
C LEU A 8 12.95 12.46 23.09
N ARG A 9 14.26 12.74 23.01
CA ARG A 9 14.83 13.69 22.06
C ARG A 9 14.51 13.33 20.61
N GLN A 10 14.50 12.04 20.29
CA GLN A 10 14.19 11.53 18.96
C GLN A 10 12.69 11.58 18.67
N ILE A 11 11.83 11.41 19.69
CA ILE A 11 10.37 11.58 19.53
C ILE A 11 10.03 13.01 19.06
N MET A 12 10.69 14.03 19.60
CA MET A 12 10.50 15.41 19.16
C MET A 12 10.95 15.65 17.72
N LEU A 13 12.01 14.96 17.28
CA LEU A 13 12.43 14.97 15.88
C LEU A 13 11.34 14.38 14.98
N LEU A 14 10.82 13.20 15.34
CA LEU A 14 9.75 12.53 14.59
C LEU A 14 8.50 13.40 14.45
N GLN A 15 8.09 14.06 15.55
CA GLN A 15 6.95 14.96 15.52
C GLN A 15 7.16 16.12 14.55
N ARG A 16 8.34 16.76 14.60
CA ARG A 16 8.67 17.86 13.70
C ARG A 16 8.66 17.40 12.24
N THR A 17 9.25 16.24 11.93
CA THR A 17 9.29 15.70 10.58
C THR A 17 7.90 15.30 10.09
N LEU A 18 7.03 14.77 10.95
CA LEU A 18 5.62 14.51 10.59
C LEU A 18 4.90 15.79 10.18
N ASP A 19 5.06 16.88 10.95
CA ASP A 19 4.32 18.12 10.71
C ASP A 19 4.76 18.83 9.42
N HIS A 20 6.06 18.77 9.08
CA HIS A 20 6.63 19.49 7.94
C HIS A 20 6.88 18.61 6.70
N GLY A 21 6.90 17.28 6.86
CA GLY A 21 7.40 16.37 5.84
C GLY A 21 8.94 16.39 5.75
N GLY A 22 9.48 15.64 4.79
CA GLY A 22 10.92 15.54 4.53
C GLY A 22 11.56 14.32 5.17
N THR A 23 12.88 14.38 5.35
CA THR A 23 13.67 13.23 5.83
C THR A 23 14.26 13.45 7.22
N ALA A 24 14.41 12.38 7.98
CA ALA A 24 15.03 12.39 9.29
C ALA A 24 15.78 11.09 9.58
N THR A 25 16.78 11.15 10.46
CA THR A 25 17.46 9.96 10.98
C THR A 25 17.17 9.87 12.48
N CYS A 26 16.43 8.84 12.86
CA CYS A 26 15.99 8.57 14.23
C CYS A 26 16.84 7.46 14.85
N ARG A 27 17.56 7.76 15.92
CA ARG A 27 18.39 6.77 16.62
C ARG A 27 17.58 5.97 17.63
N LEU A 28 17.59 4.66 17.51
CA LEU A 28 17.06 3.71 18.48
C LEU A 28 18.17 3.11 19.34
N GLN A 29 17.82 2.76 20.57
CA GLN A 29 18.78 2.26 21.55
C GLN A 29 18.20 1.07 22.30
N ARG A 30 19.03 0.05 22.51
CA ARG A 30 18.88 -0.95 23.58
C ARG A 30 20.20 -1.00 24.36
N PRO A 31 20.26 -1.62 25.55
CA PRO A 31 21.45 -1.56 26.41
C PRO A 31 22.75 -1.97 25.70
N GLU A 32 22.68 -2.87 24.73
CA GLU A 32 23.84 -3.47 24.07
C GLU A 32 24.20 -2.81 22.73
N VAL A 33 23.28 -2.09 22.08
CA VAL A 33 23.51 -1.55 20.73
C VAL A 33 22.57 -0.39 20.40
N THR A 34 23.05 0.49 19.51
CA THR A 34 22.24 1.53 18.88
C THR A 34 22.11 1.27 17.39
N VAL A 35 20.94 1.59 16.82
CA VAL A 35 20.69 1.53 15.38
C VAL A 35 20.04 2.82 14.92
N ASP A 36 20.35 3.26 13.71
CA ASP A 36 19.75 4.43 13.10
C ASP A 36 18.63 3.99 12.14
N ALA A 37 17.47 4.63 12.25
CA ALA A 37 16.35 4.50 11.33
C ALA A 37 16.30 5.74 10.42
N HIS A 38 16.31 5.52 9.12
CA HIS A 38 16.07 6.56 8.13
C HIS A 38 14.58 6.67 7.86
N ILE A 39 14.04 7.87 7.92
CA ILE A 39 12.60 8.14 7.83
C ILE A 39 12.39 9.18 6.75
N GLU A 40 11.48 8.90 5.83
CA GLU A 40 11.04 9.80 4.77
C GLU A 40 9.54 10.00 4.90
N ILE A 41 9.09 11.25 4.89
CA ILE A 41 7.68 11.61 5.06
C ILE A 41 7.25 12.51 3.92
N GLU A 42 6.31 12.02 3.12
CA GLU A 42 5.60 12.78 2.11
C GLU A 42 4.21 13.11 2.63
N ASN A 43 3.86 14.39 2.64
CA ASN A 43 2.58 14.87 3.16
C ASN A 43 1.67 15.29 2.01
N ASP A 44 0.47 14.72 1.97
CA ASP A 44 -0.62 15.24 1.13
C ASP A 44 -1.62 16.07 1.98
N ASN A 45 -2.80 16.37 1.44
CA ASN A 45 -3.81 17.17 2.14
C ASN A 45 -4.52 16.41 3.28
N THR A 46 -4.47 15.09 3.25
CA THR A 46 -5.26 14.16 4.07
C THR A 46 -4.41 13.14 4.84
N HIS A 47 -3.24 12.75 4.33
CA HIS A 47 -2.38 11.70 4.88
C HIS A 47 -0.89 12.10 4.96
N HIS A 48 -0.19 11.41 5.85
CA HIS A 48 1.26 11.30 5.95
C HIS A 48 1.66 9.94 5.35
N CYS A 49 2.41 9.93 4.26
CA CYS A 49 2.99 8.76 3.64
C CYS A 49 4.43 8.61 4.14
N ILE A 50 4.69 7.61 4.96
CA ILE A 50 5.95 7.47 5.71
C ILE A 50 6.68 6.22 5.21
N LYS A 51 7.96 6.35 4.90
CA LYS A 51 8.88 5.23 4.65
C LYS A 51 9.94 5.20 5.74
N VAL A 52 10.26 4.02 6.25
CA VAL A 52 11.23 3.81 7.31
C VAL A 52 12.17 2.67 6.93
N SER A 53 13.47 2.94 7.03
CA SER A 53 14.53 1.97 6.77
C SER A 53 15.44 1.81 8.00
N VAL A 54 15.64 0.59 8.47
CA VAL A 54 16.50 0.24 9.62
C VAL A 54 17.45 -0.88 9.19
N GLY A 55 18.70 -0.53 8.84
CA GLY A 55 19.64 -1.49 8.26
C GLY A 55 19.07 -2.11 6.97
N PRO A 56 18.92 -3.44 6.87
CA PRO A 56 18.32 -4.10 5.69
C PRO A 56 16.79 -4.08 5.67
N LEU A 57 16.13 -3.67 6.76
CA LEU A 57 14.68 -3.66 6.86
C LEU A 57 14.15 -2.34 6.30
N SER A 58 13.15 -2.41 5.43
CA SER A 58 12.44 -1.23 4.90
C SER A 58 10.94 -1.49 4.97
N SER A 59 10.16 -0.48 5.37
CA SER A 59 8.71 -0.58 5.49
C SER A 59 8.05 0.79 5.39
N SER A 60 6.74 0.83 5.15
CA SER A 60 5.97 2.06 5.01
C SER A 60 4.72 2.07 5.90
N LEU A 61 4.26 3.26 6.25
CA LEU A 61 3.09 3.52 7.07
C LEU A 61 2.35 4.74 6.53
N THR A 62 1.02 4.66 6.43
CA THR A 62 0.17 5.79 6.08
C THR A 62 -0.67 6.20 7.29
N LEU A 63 -0.62 7.48 7.67
CA LEU A 63 -1.38 8.02 8.81
C LEU A 63 -2.24 9.21 8.38
N PRO A 64 -3.51 9.31 8.81
CA PRO A 64 -4.30 10.52 8.58
C PRO A 64 -3.66 11.76 9.24
N ARG A 65 -3.67 12.92 8.58
CA ARG A 65 -3.07 14.16 9.14
C ARG A 65 -3.77 14.65 10.41
N ALA A 66 -5.07 14.39 10.51
CA ALA A 66 -5.88 14.72 11.66
C ALA A 66 -5.73 13.73 12.84
N LEU A 67 -4.98 12.65 12.67
CA LEU A 67 -4.82 11.64 13.72
C LEU A 67 -4.02 12.22 14.90
N SER A 68 -4.68 12.34 16.06
CA SER A 68 -4.08 12.90 17.28
C SER A 68 -2.92 12.06 17.82
N THR A 69 -2.94 10.75 17.58
CA THR A 69 -1.91 9.79 18.01
C THR A 69 -0.84 9.53 16.95
N LYS A 70 -0.74 10.35 15.89
CA LYS A 70 0.19 10.12 14.77
C LYS A 70 1.65 9.95 15.18
N CYS A 71 2.13 10.75 16.13
CA CYS A 71 3.51 10.67 16.62
C CYS A 71 3.75 9.38 17.41
N GLN A 72 2.79 8.97 18.24
CA GLN A 72 2.83 7.70 18.95
C GLN A 72 2.80 6.51 17.98
N SER A 73 1.92 6.57 16.97
CA SER A 73 1.80 5.52 15.95
C SER A 73 3.09 5.35 15.15
N LEU A 74 3.73 6.45 14.75
CA LEU A 74 5.03 6.41 14.07
C LEU A 74 6.13 5.85 14.99
N ARG A 75 6.18 6.28 16.26
CA ARG A 75 7.15 5.75 17.23
C ARG A 75 7.02 4.24 17.37
N ASP A 76 5.80 3.76 17.61
CA ASP A 76 5.52 2.34 17.83
C ASP A 76 5.89 1.52 16.58
N PHE A 77 5.53 2.01 15.40
CA PHE A 77 5.92 1.41 14.11
C PHE A 77 7.45 1.29 13.94
N VAL A 78 8.20 2.36 14.20
CA VAL A 78 9.67 2.35 14.06
C VAL A 78 10.32 1.40 15.08
N GLN A 79 9.77 1.33 16.30
CA GLN A 79 10.24 0.38 17.31
C GLN A 79 9.92 -1.07 16.93
N ASP A 80 8.73 -1.34 16.42
CA ASP A 80 8.35 -2.69 16.00
C ASP A 80 9.19 -3.15 14.81
N LEU A 81 9.45 -2.28 13.84
CA LEU A 81 10.36 -2.56 12.73
C LEU A 81 11.77 -2.90 13.23
N ALA A 82 12.34 -2.09 14.12
CA ALA A 82 13.68 -2.33 14.68
C ALA A 82 13.77 -3.60 15.54
N ASN A 83 12.66 -4.04 16.13
CA ASN A 83 12.57 -5.27 16.91
C ASN A 83 12.14 -6.49 16.08
N GLY A 84 11.98 -6.34 14.75
CA GLY A 84 11.57 -7.44 13.85
C GLY A 84 10.10 -7.85 14.00
N ARG A 85 9.25 -7.02 14.59
CA ARG A 85 7.80 -7.22 14.77
C ARG A 85 6.98 -6.63 13.61
N ALA A 86 7.46 -6.76 12.38
CA ALA A 86 6.96 -6.02 11.22
C ALA A 86 5.66 -6.59 10.59
N ASP A 87 4.61 -6.85 11.38
CA ASP A 87 3.38 -7.51 10.86
C ASP A 87 2.04 -6.83 11.20
N THR A 88 2.01 -5.60 11.74
CA THR A 88 0.72 -5.00 12.17
C THR A 88 0.42 -3.58 11.70
N GLY A 89 1.22 -2.99 10.80
CA GLY A 89 0.95 -1.63 10.32
C GLY A 89 1.52 -1.24 8.96
N ALA A 90 2.30 -2.13 8.34
CA ALA A 90 2.76 -1.93 6.99
C ALA A 90 1.65 -2.36 6.03
N GLN A 91 1.09 -1.42 5.27
CA GLN A 91 0.58 -1.81 3.96
C GLN A 91 1.83 -2.21 3.18
N SER A 92 2.07 -3.51 3.06
CA SER A 92 3.17 -4.03 2.26
C SER A 92 3.15 -3.38 0.88
N GLU A 93 4.30 -3.25 0.22
CA GLU A 93 4.36 -2.75 -1.17
C GLU A 93 3.35 -3.50 -2.07
N GLN A 94 3.12 -4.78 -1.76
CA GLN A 94 2.09 -5.58 -2.40
C GLN A 94 0.66 -5.10 -2.09
N ALA A 95 0.32 -4.76 -0.84
CA ALA A 95 -0.98 -4.21 -0.49
C ALA A 95 -1.23 -2.84 -1.14
N LEU A 96 -0.21 -1.98 -1.19
CA LEU A 96 -0.26 -0.71 -1.93
C LEU A 96 -0.50 -0.94 -3.42
N ALA A 97 0.26 -1.84 -4.05
CA ALA A 97 0.11 -2.19 -5.46
C ALA A 97 -1.29 -2.75 -5.78
N LEU A 98 -1.88 -3.53 -4.87
CA LEU A 98 -3.24 -4.06 -5.04
C LEU A 98 -4.31 -2.96 -4.96
N MET A 99 -4.19 -2.02 -4.02
CA MET A 99 -5.13 -0.90 -3.93
C MET A 99 -5.04 0.02 -5.15
N GLU A 100 -3.83 0.36 -5.60
CA GLU A 100 -3.66 1.17 -6.80
C GLU A 100 -4.24 0.46 -8.04
N ALA A 101 -4.03 -0.85 -8.15
CA ALA A 101 -4.59 -1.66 -9.23
C ALA A 101 -6.12 -1.76 -9.15
N GLN A 102 -6.69 -1.87 -7.95
CA GLN A 102 -8.14 -1.85 -7.74
C GLN A 102 -8.74 -0.54 -8.26
N VAL A 103 -8.19 0.61 -7.87
CA VAL A 103 -8.67 1.93 -8.33
C VAL A 103 -8.59 2.04 -9.86
N CYS A 104 -7.47 1.65 -10.47
CA CYS A 104 -7.33 1.70 -11.93
C CYS A 104 -8.32 0.78 -12.66
N VAL A 105 -8.65 -0.39 -12.09
CA VAL A 105 -9.64 -1.30 -12.70
C VAL A 105 -11.05 -0.76 -12.56
N GLU A 106 -11.39 -0.15 -11.42
CA GLU A 106 -12.71 0.46 -11.19
C GLU A 106 -13.03 1.58 -12.18
N GLU A 107 -12.03 2.36 -12.62
CA GLU A 107 -12.18 3.43 -13.61
C GLU A 107 -12.68 2.96 -14.98
N VAL A 108 -12.48 1.67 -15.31
CA VAL A 108 -12.85 1.10 -16.62
C VAL A 108 -14.11 0.23 -16.58
N LEU A 109 -14.76 0.11 -15.42
CA LEU A 109 -15.98 -0.69 -15.28
C LEU A 109 -17.21 0.05 -15.80
N GLN A 110 -18.18 -0.74 -16.25
CA GLN A 110 -19.52 -0.25 -16.60
C GLN A 110 -20.44 -0.25 -15.37
N SER A 111 -21.55 0.48 -15.45
CA SER A 111 -22.55 0.52 -14.36
C SER A 111 -23.07 -0.90 -14.05
N GLY A 112 -23.16 -1.23 -12.76
CA GLY A 112 -23.60 -2.56 -12.29
C GLY A 112 -22.52 -3.63 -12.26
N GLN A 113 -21.26 -3.29 -12.59
CA GLN A 113 -20.13 -4.21 -12.46
C GLN A 113 -19.35 -3.96 -11.17
N THR A 114 -18.77 -5.02 -10.61
CA THR A 114 -17.87 -4.96 -9.46
C THR A 114 -16.59 -5.70 -9.78
N ALA A 115 -15.43 -5.12 -9.47
CA ALA A 115 -14.13 -5.76 -9.65
C ALA A 115 -13.49 -6.16 -8.32
N TYR A 116 -12.74 -7.24 -8.36
CA TYR A 116 -11.90 -7.71 -7.26
C TYR A 116 -10.48 -7.93 -7.78
N VAL A 117 -9.53 -7.17 -7.26
CA VAL A 117 -8.11 -7.30 -7.60
C VAL A 117 -7.40 -8.13 -6.52
N ILE A 118 -6.58 -9.07 -6.97
CA ILE A 118 -5.84 -10.02 -6.13
C ILE A 118 -4.38 -10.12 -6.55
N ALA A 119 -3.52 -10.52 -5.62
CA ALA A 119 -2.16 -10.94 -5.95
C ALA A 119 -2.18 -12.36 -6.51
N THR A 120 -1.32 -12.62 -7.49
CA THR A 120 -1.14 -13.96 -8.05
C THR A 120 0.18 -14.57 -7.61
N VAL A 121 0.30 -15.89 -7.76
CA VAL A 121 1.55 -16.62 -7.56
C VAL A 121 2.54 -16.47 -8.73
N ASN A 122 2.10 -15.91 -9.85
CA ASN A 122 2.93 -15.74 -11.05
C ASN A 122 3.69 -14.41 -10.97
N ARG A 123 5.01 -14.47 -10.78
CA ARG A 123 5.86 -13.27 -10.68
C ARG A 123 5.91 -12.41 -11.95
N GLN A 124 5.63 -12.96 -13.13
CA GLN A 124 5.56 -12.19 -14.37
C GLN A 124 4.23 -11.45 -14.54
N LEU A 125 3.18 -11.93 -13.88
CA LEU A 125 1.82 -11.37 -13.92
C LEU A 125 1.26 -11.32 -12.49
N PRO A 126 1.86 -10.51 -11.60
CA PRO A 126 1.62 -10.58 -10.16
C PRO A 126 0.24 -10.07 -9.75
N LEU A 127 -0.52 -9.45 -10.66
CA LEU A 127 -1.85 -8.92 -10.41
C LEU A 127 -2.91 -9.70 -11.19
N GLY A 128 -4.04 -9.97 -10.54
CA GLY A 128 -5.23 -10.57 -11.14
C GLY A 128 -6.46 -9.72 -10.87
N ALA A 129 -7.40 -9.69 -11.79
CA ALA A 129 -8.69 -9.02 -11.63
C ALA A 129 -9.82 -9.96 -12.06
N VAL A 130 -10.87 -10.00 -11.25
CA VAL A 130 -12.14 -10.66 -11.57
C VAL A 130 -13.24 -9.61 -11.53
N VAL A 131 -14.04 -9.53 -12.58
CA VAL A 131 -15.19 -8.62 -12.68
C VAL A 131 -16.47 -9.42 -12.70
N THR A 132 -17.43 -9.04 -11.88
CA THR A 132 -18.78 -9.63 -11.82
C THR A 132 -19.85 -8.62 -12.21
N ASN A 133 -21.00 -9.10 -12.69
CA ASN A 133 -22.22 -8.29 -12.81
C ASN A 133 -22.94 -8.16 -11.45
N ASP A 134 -24.09 -7.50 -11.46
CA ASP A 134 -24.98 -7.28 -10.32
C ASP A 134 -25.62 -8.56 -9.77
N GLN A 135 -25.66 -9.62 -10.58
CA GLN A 135 -26.09 -10.96 -10.18
C GLN A 135 -24.96 -11.82 -9.59
N GLY A 136 -23.72 -11.33 -9.64
CA GLY A 136 -22.53 -12.05 -9.18
C GLY A 136 -21.91 -13.00 -10.22
N ASP A 137 -22.38 -13.01 -11.46
CA ASP A 137 -21.78 -13.79 -12.53
C ASP A 137 -20.45 -13.18 -12.97
N VAL A 138 -19.44 -14.02 -13.17
CA VAL A 138 -18.12 -13.58 -13.65
C VAL A 138 -18.20 -13.17 -15.12
N CYS A 139 -17.98 -11.89 -15.39
CA CYS A 139 -17.91 -11.34 -16.74
C CYS A 139 -16.50 -11.42 -17.31
N VAL A 140 -15.49 -11.15 -16.49
CA VAL A 140 -14.08 -11.08 -16.90
C VAL A 140 -13.17 -11.64 -15.82
N ALA A 141 -12.14 -12.38 -16.23
CA ALA A 141 -11.01 -12.74 -15.38
C ALA A 141 -9.72 -12.56 -16.18
N VAL A 142 -8.79 -11.74 -15.68
CA VAL A 142 -7.52 -11.42 -16.34
C VAL A 142 -6.38 -11.30 -15.33
N THR A 143 -5.15 -11.36 -15.84
CA THR A 143 -3.93 -11.10 -15.07
C THR A 143 -3.05 -10.09 -15.80
N GLY A 144 -2.26 -9.30 -15.08
CA GLY A 144 -1.43 -8.22 -15.64
C GLY A 144 -0.09 -8.09 -14.91
N SER A 145 0.90 -7.51 -15.61
CA SER A 145 2.21 -7.22 -15.02
C SER A 145 2.24 -5.90 -14.23
N SER A 146 1.31 -4.99 -14.51
CA SER A 146 1.12 -3.69 -13.83
C SER A 146 -0.37 -3.33 -13.72
N LYS A 147 -0.68 -2.30 -12.94
CA LYS A 147 -2.06 -1.78 -12.79
C LYS A 147 -2.65 -1.31 -14.13
N GLU A 148 -1.85 -0.63 -14.96
CA GLU A 148 -2.26 -0.13 -16.27
C GLU A 148 -2.54 -1.27 -17.24
N GLN A 149 -1.68 -2.30 -17.25
CA GLN A 149 -1.91 -3.48 -18.09
C GLN A 149 -3.14 -4.27 -17.65
N LEU A 150 -3.36 -4.39 -16.34
CA LEU A 150 -4.52 -5.08 -15.79
C LEU A 150 -5.82 -4.36 -16.18
N ALA A 151 -5.89 -3.04 -15.99
CA ALA A 151 -7.05 -2.23 -16.37
C ALA A 151 -7.30 -2.27 -17.88
N ALA A 152 -6.26 -2.18 -18.71
CA ALA A 152 -6.37 -2.30 -20.15
C ALA A 152 -6.91 -3.68 -20.58
N ALA A 153 -6.46 -4.76 -19.93
CA ALA A 153 -6.94 -6.12 -20.20
C ALA A 153 -8.41 -6.31 -19.79
N VAL A 154 -8.82 -5.73 -18.65
CA VAL A 154 -10.22 -5.71 -18.21
C VAL A 154 -11.07 -4.97 -19.24
N HIS A 155 -10.70 -3.74 -19.58
CA HIS A 155 -11.43 -2.91 -20.52
C HIS A 155 -11.58 -3.61 -21.89
N ALA A 156 -10.51 -4.20 -22.42
CA ALA A 156 -10.53 -4.90 -23.70
C ALA A 156 -11.48 -6.13 -23.69
N LYS A 157 -11.61 -6.82 -22.55
CA LYS A 157 -12.51 -7.97 -22.39
C LYS A 157 -13.96 -7.57 -22.16
N LEU A 158 -14.19 -6.38 -21.59
CA LEU A 158 -15.54 -5.84 -21.36
C LEU A 158 -16.12 -5.17 -22.60
N GLN A 159 -15.30 -4.74 -23.56
CA GLN A 159 -15.83 -4.27 -24.83
C GLN A 159 -16.53 -5.41 -25.57
N PRO A 160 -17.75 -5.17 -26.11
CA PRO A 160 -18.40 -6.16 -26.95
C PRO A 160 -17.48 -6.47 -28.13
N GLY A 161 -17.10 -7.73 -28.28
CA GLY A 161 -16.43 -8.18 -29.49
C GLY A 161 -17.33 -7.95 -30.70
N PRO A 162 -16.78 -7.85 -31.93
CA PRO A 162 -17.55 -7.65 -33.15
C PRO A 162 -18.53 -8.79 -33.54
N ASP A 163 -18.81 -9.74 -32.64
CA ASP A 163 -19.60 -10.96 -32.90
C ASP A 163 -21.02 -10.94 -32.32
N ASP A 164 -21.63 -9.76 -32.12
CA ASP A 164 -23.08 -9.67 -31.87
C ASP A 164 -23.82 -8.86 -32.95
N PHE A 165 -23.41 -9.02 -34.21
CA PHE A 165 -24.29 -8.76 -35.34
C PHE A 165 -25.21 -9.97 -35.55
N GLY A 166 -26.33 -9.98 -34.83
CA GLY A 166 -27.60 -10.50 -35.30
C GLY A 166 -27.67 -11.98 -35.69
N LYS A 167 -28.00 -12.83 -34.70
CA LYS A 167 -28.85 -14.00 -34.97
C LYS A 167 -30.18 -13.84 -34.24
N CYS A 168 -31.08 -13.07 -34.85
CA CYS A 168 -32.51 -13.24 -34.64
C CYS A 168 -33.13 -13.79 -35.93
N ALA A 169 -33.92 -14.83 -35.71
CA ALA A 169 -34.66 -15.63 -36.69
C ALA A 169 -35.73 -14.84 -37.46
#